data_AF-A0A1B1W6J9-F1
#
_entry.id   AF-A0A1B1W6J9-F1
#
_cell.length_a   1.000
_cell.length_b   1.000
_cell.length_c   1.000
_cell.angle_alpha   90.00
_cell.angle_beta   90.00
_cell.angle_gamma   90.00
#
_symmetry.space_group_name_H-M   'P 1'
#
loop_
_entity.id
_entity.type
_entity.pdbx_description
1 polymer ?
#
loop_
_entity_poly.entity_id
_entity_poly.type
_entity_poly.pdbx_seq_one_letter_code
_entity_poly.pdbx_strand_id
1 'polypeptide(L)'
;VKVGDSIEIVRFFHCYKRGVDRVFVDHPMFLEKVWGKTGSKIYGPKAGQDYLDNELRFSLLCQAALEAPRVLNLNCSKYFSGPYGEDVLFIANDWHTALIPCYLKSMYQSRGIYLNAKVAFCIHNIAYQGRFAFSDFPLLNLPDEFRGSFDFIDGHEKPVKGRKINWMKAGILESDRVVTVSPYYAQELVSAVDKGVELDNVLRKTSITGIVNGMDTQEWNPATDKYTDVKYDITTVMDAKPLLKEALQAAVG
;
A
#
# COMPACT_ATOMS: atom_id res chain seq x y z
N VAL A 1 -16.87 -11.70 -2.92
CA VAL A 1 -15.66 -12.23 -2.23
C VAL A 1 -16.00 -12.48 -0.76
N LYS A 2 -15.38 -13.45 -0.07
CA LYS A 2 -15.71 -13.77 1.33
C LYS A 2 -14.83 -12.93 2.25
N VAL A 3 -15.42 -12.10 3.10
CA VAL A 3 -14.69 -11.19 4.01
C VAL A 3 -15.28 -11.33 5.41
N GLY A 4 -14.48 -11.84 6.35
CA GLY A 4 -14.99 -12.23 7.66
C GLY A 4 -16.09 -13.28 7.53
N ASP A 5 -17.28 -12.96 8.03
CA ASP A 5 -18.44 -13.86 8.05
C ASP A 5 -19.43 -13.60 6.90
N SER A 6 -19.19 -12.60 6.05
CA SER A 6 -20.08 -12.21 4.96
C SER A 6 -19.51 -12.49 3.57
N ILE A 7 -20.42 -12.63 2.60
CA ILE A 7 -20.07 -12.60 1.17
C ILE A 7 -20.39 -11.19 0.68
N GLU A 8 -19.34 -10.46 0.31
CA GLU A 8 -19.45 -9.08 -0.16
C GLU A 8 -19.43 -9.01 -1.69
N ILE A 9 -20.25 -8.13 -2.24
CA ILE A 9 -20.31 -7.85 -3.69
C ILE A 9 -19.56 -6.54 -3.93
N VAL A 10 -18.44 -6.62 -4.67
CA VAL A 10 -17.67 -5.44 -5.09
C VAL A 10 -18.00 -5.07 -6.52
N ARG A 11 -17.93 -3.77 -6.82
CA ARG A 11 -17.96 -3.25 -8.19
C ARG A 11 -16.59 -2.68 -8.54
N PHE A 12 -16.29 -2.60 -9.83
CA PHE A 12 -15.08 -1.98 -10.32
C PHE A 12 -15.44 -0.76 -11.18
N PHE A 13 -14.87 0.39 -10.84
CA PHE A 13 -14.82 1.54 -11.73
C PHE A 13 -13.47 1.57 -12.44
N HIS A 14 -13.46 2.05 -13.68
CA HIS A 14 -12.26 2.07 -14.50
C HIS A 14 -12.03 3.46 -15.10
N CYS A 15 -10.76 3.88 -15.13
CA CYS A 15 -10.29 5.08 -15.80
C CYS A 15 -8.95 4.78 -16.48
N TYR A 16 -8.86 5.04 -17.78
CA TYR A 16 -7.59 4.96 -18.51
C TYR A 16 -6.95 6.34 -18.61
N LYS A 17 -5.71 6.49 -18.10
CA LYS A 17 -5.00 7.78 -18.14
C LYS A 17 -3.48 7.59 -18.22
N ARG A 18 -2.84 8.35 -19.11
CA ARG A 18 -1.37 8.35 -19.33
C ARG A 18 -0.81 6.93 -19.53
N GLY A 19 -1.51 6.10 -20.31
CA GLY A 19 -1.07 4.73 -20.60
C GLY A 19 -1.36 3.70 -19.49
N VAL A 20 -2.08 4.09 -18.43
CA VAL A 20 -2.32 3.24 -17.25
C VAL A 20 -3.81 3.03 -17.04
N ASP A 21 -4.21 1.76 -16.95
CA ASP A 21 -5.52 1.35 -16.47
C ASP A 21 -5.61 1.52 -14.96
N ARG A 22 -6.50 2.40 -14.50
CA ARG A 22 -6.76 2.66 -13.08
C ARG A 22 -8.10 2.07 -12.72
N VAL A 23 -8.06 1.08 -11.84
CA VAL A 23 -9.24 0.37 -11.37
C VAL A 23 -9.51 0.77 -9.92
N PHE A 24 -10.75 1.15 -9.63
CA PHE A 24 -11.21 1.53 -8.30
C PHE A 24 -12.21 0.49 -7.81
N VAL A 25 -11.93 -0.10 -6.65
CA VAL A 25 -12.85 -1.02 -5.98
C VAL A 25 -13.93 -0.21 -5.28
N ASP A 26 -15.17 -0.42 -5.68
CA ASP A 26 -16.34 0.22 -5.11
C ASP A 26 -17.09 -0.73 -4.18
N HIS A 27 -17.33 -0.24 -2.97
CA HIS A 27 -18.05 -0.91 -1.91
C HIS A 27 -18.51 0.12 -0.85
N PRO A 28 -19.65 -0.09 -0.17
CA PRO A 28 -20.10 0.78 0.94
C PRO A 28 -19.03 1.01 2.02
N MET A 29 -18.26 -0.04 2.37
CA MET A 29 -17.18 0.07 3.37
C MET A 29 -16.07 1.08 3.00
N PHE A 30 -15.94 1.44 1.71
CA PHE A 30 -15.05 2.51 1.27
C PHE A 30 -15.81 3.82 1.09
N LEU A 31 -16.87 3.80 0.27
CA LEU A 31 -17.52 5.00 -0.23
C LEU A 31 -18.29 5.77 0.86
N GLU A 32 -19.03 5.06 1.73
CA GLU A 32 -19.86 5.70 2.77
C GLU A 32 -19.02 6.44 3.81
N LYS A 33 -17.78 6.00 4.05
CA LYS A 33 -16.87 6.63 5.02
C LYS A 33 -16.40 8.01 4.58
N VAL A 34 -16.24 8.20 3.26
CA VAL A 34 -15.63 9.39 2.65
C VAL A 34 -16.59 10.17 1.77
N TRP A 35 -17.89 9.83 1.77
CA TRP A 35 -18.90 10.56 1.01
C TRP A 35 -18.90 12.04 1.41
N GLY A 36 -18.72 12.92 0.41
CA GLY A 36 -18.57 14.38 0.63
C GLY A 36 -17.27 14.83 1.30
N LYS A 37 -16.29 13.92 1.48
CA LYS A 37 -14.99 14.19 2.15
C LYS A 37 -13.80 13.76 1.28
N THR A 38 -13.90 13.98 -0.03
CA THR A 38 -12.91 13.58 -1.03
C THR A 38 -11.48 13.93 -0.60
N GLY A 39 -10.57 12.96 -0.65
CA GLY A 39 -9.15 13.15 -0.32
C GLY A 39 -8.80 13.15 1.17
N SER A 40 -9.74 12.86 2.07
CA SER A 40 -9.48 12.82 3.52
C SER A 40 -10.13 11.62 4.20
N LYS A 41 -9.72 11.31 5.44
CA LYS A 41 -10.36 10.30 6.32
C LYS A 41 -10.46 8.90 5.72
N ILE A 42 -9.44 8.51 4.94
CA ILE A 42 -9.35 7.19 4.32
C ILE A 42 -9.21 6.11 5.38
N TYR A 43 -8.30 6.28 6.33
CA TYR A 43 -7.96 5.27 7.34
C TYR A 43 -8.76 5.40 8.64
N GLY A 44 -9.35 6.57 8.88
CA GLY A 44 -9.99 6.87 10.15
C GLY A 44 -10.76 8.19 10.16
N PRO A 45 -11.68 8.40 11.12
CA PRO A 45 -12.48 9.63 11.21
C PRO A 45 -11.66 10.87 11.60
N LYS A 46 -10.51 10.68 12.27
CA LYS A 46 -9.57 11.70 12.75
C LYS A 46 -8.14 11.16 12.67
N ALA A 47 -7.15 12.05 12.64
CA ALA A 47 -5.74 11.64 12.72
C ALA A 47 -5.47 10.87 14.02
N GLY A 48 -4.78 9.74 13.93
CA GLY A 48 -4.46 8.88 15.07
C GLY A 48 -5.61 7.97 15.56
N GLN A 49 -6.78 8.02 14.92
CA GLN A 49 -7.90 7.12 15.23
C GLN A 49 -8.32 6.40 13.96
N ASP A 50 -8.12 5.09 13.90
CA ASP A 50 -8.50 4.24 12.79
C ASP A 50 -9.99 3.83 12.83
N TYR A 51 -10.56 3.45 11.69
CA TYR A 51 -11.86 2.77 11.69
C TYR A 51 -11.72 1.33 12.17
N LEU A 52 -12.71 0.87 12.95
CA LEU A 52 -12.74 -0.49 13.49
C LEU A 52 -12.84 -1.58 12.41
N ASP A 53 -13.38 -1.23 11.24
CA ASP A 53 -13.57 -2.15 10.11
C ASP A 53 -12.40 -2.12 9.11
N ASN A 54 -11.27 -1.47 9.44
CA ASN A 54 -10.11 -1.42 8.55
C ASN A 54 -9.60 -2.80 8.15
N GLU A 55 -9.64 -3.77 9.07
CA GLU A 55 -9.24 -5.15 8.80
C GLU A 55 -10.08 -5.77 7.66
N LEU A 56 -11.40 -5.67 7.76
CA LEU A 56 -12.32 -6.19 6.74
C LEU A 56 -12.18 -5.42 5.42
N ARG A 57 -12.04 -4.09 5.49
CA ARG A 57 -11.87 -3.22 4.32
C ARG A 57 -10.64 -3.55 3.51
N PHE A 58 -9.50 -3.71 4.16
CA PHE A 58 -8.25 -3.98 3.46
C PHE A 58 -8.12 -5.44 3.04
N SER A 59 -8.78 -6.37 3.74
CA SER A 59 -8.99 -7.74 3.24
C SER A 59 -9.82 -7.74 1.94
N LEU A 60 -10.94 -7.00 1.93
CA LEU A 60 -11.80 -6.82 0.75
C LEU A 60 -11.01 -6.24 -0.43
N LEU A 61 -10.20 -5.21 -0.19
CA LEU A 61 -9.34 -4.61 -1.21
C LEU A 61 -8.37 -5.63 -1.81
N CYS A 62 -7.69 -6.42 -0.99
CA CYS A 62 -6.74 -7.43 -1.45
C CYS A 62 -7.41 -8.51 -2.30
N GLN A 63 -8.56 -9.02 -1.87
CA GLN A 63 -9.30 -10.03 -2.63
C GLN A 63 -9.84 -9.48 -3.95
N ALA A 64 -10.40 -8.26 -3.95
CA ALA A 64 -10.88 -7.61 -5.16
C ALA A 64 -9.74 -7.34 -6.15
N ALA A 65 -8.55 -6.97 -5.67
CA ALA A 65 -7.38 -6.75 -6.50
C ALA A 65 -6.88 -8.03 -7.19
N LEU A 66 -7.09 -9.21 -6.59
CA LEU A 66 -6.77 -10.51 -7.20
C LEU A 66 -7.83 -10.97 -8.21
N GLU A 67 -9.06 -10.46 -8.16
CA GLU A 67 -10.07 -10.73 -9.18
C GLU A 67 -9.87 -9.87 -10.44
N ALA A 68 -9.50 -8.59 -10.25
CA ALA A 68 -9.49 -7.59 -11.31
C ALA A 68 -8.73 -8.00 -12.59
N PRO A 69 -7.50 -8.59 -12.53
CA PRO A 69 -6.77 -8.95 -13.75
C PRO A 69 -7.45 -10.03 -14.60
N ARG A 70 -8.30 -10.87 -14.00
CA ARG A 70 -8.97 -11.99 -14.67
C ARG A 70 -10.36 -11.62 -15.19
N VAL A 71 -11.09 -10.77 -14.46
CA VAL A 71 -12.51 -10.51 -14.75
C VAL A 71 -12.74 -9.25 -15.57
N LEU A 72 -11.83 -8.28 -15.53
CA LEU A 72 -12.01 -6.99 -16.22
C LEU A 72 -11.47 -7.05 -17.65
N ASN A 73 -12.34 -6.82 -18.62
CA ASN A 73 -11.95 -6.68 -20.01
C ASN A 73 -11.52 -5.23 -20.31
N LEU A 74 -10.22 -4.99 -20.41
CA LEU A 74 -9.62 -3.65 -20.52
C LEU A 74 -9.05 -3.43 -21.93
N ASN A 75 -9.77 -2.68 -22.75
CA ASN A 75 -9.48 -2.50 -24.18
C ASN A 75 -8.99 -1.09 -24.54
N CYS A 76 -8.56 -0.30 -23.55
CA CYS A 76 -8.11 1.07 -23.79
C CYS A 76 -6.69 1.18 -24.33
N SER A 77 -5.86 0.13 -24.14
CA SER A 77 -4.51 0.09 -24.68
C SER A 77 -4.52 -0.16 -26.19
N LYS A 78 -3.58 0.48 -26.90
CA LYS A 78 -3.33 0.21 -28.33
C LYS A 78 -2.71 -1.17 -28.57
N TYR A 79 -2.02 -1.71 -27.56
CA TYR A 79 -1.19 -2.91 -27.69
C TYR A 79 -1.77 -4.15 -27.01
N PHE A 80 -2.73 -3.95 -26.10
CA PHE A 80 -3.30 -5.01 -25.28
C PHE A 80 -4.83 -4.86 -25.26
N SER A 81 -5.52 -6.00 -25.20
CA SER A 81 -6.98 -6.08 -25.18
C SER A 81 -7.38 -7.33 -24.40
N GLY A 82 -8.58 -7.34 -23.84
CA GLY A 82 -9.03 -8.44 -23.00
C GLY A 82 -8.70 -8.24 -21.52
N PRO A 83 -8.86 -9.30 -20.72
CA PRO A 83 -8.33 -9.33 -19.37
C PRO A 83 -6.80 -9.35 -19.37
N TYR A 84 -6.20 -8.85 -18.28
CA TYR A 84 -4.76 -8.94 -18.05
C TYR A 84 -4.28 -10.40 -17.93
N GLY A 85 -5.15 -11.30 -17.46
CA GLY A 85 -4.86 -12.72 -17.35
C GLY A 85 -4.14 -13.10 -16.06
N GLU A 86 -3.32 -14.14 -16.14
CA GLU A 86 -2.74 -14.82 -14.97
C GLU A 86 -1.21 -14.72 -14.86
N ASP A 87 -0.51 -14.31 -15.92
CA ASP A 87 0.93 -14.04 -15.90
C ASP A 87 1.19 -12.61 -15.40
N VAL A 88 1.00 -12.39 -14.10
CA VAL A 88 0.97 -11.06 -13.47
C VAL A 88 2.04 -10.92 -12.39
N LEU A 89 2.73 -9.77 -12.38
CA LEU A 89 3.51 -9.33 -11.23
C LEU A 89 2.67 -8.33 -10.41
N PHE A 90 2.27 -8.74 -9.21
CA PHE A 90 1.62 -7.87 -8.26
C PHE A 90 2.67 -7.06 -7.49
N ILE A 91 2.43 -5.75 -7.37
CA ILE A 91 3.21 -4.88 -6.49
C ILE A 91 2.29 -4.44 -5.35
N ALA A 92 2.44 -5.08 -4.19
CA ALA A 92 1.69 -4.80 -2.98
C ALA A 92 2.38 -3.66 -2.22
N ASN A 93 1.65 -2.57 -1.96
CA ASN A 93 2.14 -1.34 -1.36
C ASN A 93 1.63 -1.21 0.09
N ASP A 94 2.56 -1.19 1.04
CA ASP A 94 2.34 -1.10 2.49
C ASP A 94 1.40 -2.16 3.10
N TRP A 95 1.23 -2.09 4.42
CA TRP A 95 0.47 -3.06 5.21
C TRP A 95 -0.96 -3.30 4.70
N HIS A 96 -1.62 -2.28 4.12
CA HIS A 96 -2.98 -2.37 3.60
C HIS A 96 -3.14 -3.46 2.52
N THR A 97 -2.06 -3.78 1.80
CA THR A 97 -2.08 -4.77 0.72
C THR A 97 -1.22 -6.01 1.02
N ALA A 98 -0.73 -6.12 2.26
CA ALA A 98 0.18 -7.19 2.67
C ALA A 98 -0.47 -8.59 2.69
N LEU A 99 -1.80 -8.68 2.54
CA LEU A 99 -2.51 -9.95 2.42
C LEU A 99 -2.50 -10.53 1.00
N ILE A 100 -2.18 -9.74 -0.04
CA ILE A 100 -2.13 -10.21 -1.44
C ILE A 100 -1.32 -11.51 -1.59
N PRO A 101 -0.07 -11.64 -1.11
CA PRO A 101 0.68 -12.88 -1.29
C PRO A 101 0.04 -14.08 -0.58
N CYS A 102 -0.55 -13.89 0.60
CA CYS A 102 -1.24 -14.95 1.33
C CYS A 102 -2.49 -15.42 0.58
N TYR A 103 -3.32 -14.50 0.09
CA TYR A 103 -4.52 -14.82 -0.68
C TYR A 103 -4.19 -15.44 -2.03
N LEU A 104 -3.18 -14.92 -2.73
CA LEU A 104 -2.71 -15.47 -4.00
C LEU A 104 -2.35 -16.96 -3.84
N LYS A 105 -1.53 -17.30 -2.84
CA LYS A 105 -1.11 -18.67 -2.56
C LYS A 105 -2.29 -19.57 -2.15
N SER A 106 -3.06 -19.12 -1.15
CA SER A 106 -4.09 -19.94 -0.51
C SER A 106 -5.36 -20.13 -1.34
N MET A 107 -5.82 -19.09 -2.05
CA MET A 107 -7.12 -19.10 -2.72
C MET A 107 -7.03 -19.37 -4.24
N TYR A 108 -5.90 -19.04 -4.87
CA TYR A 108 -5.75 -19.11 -6.32
C TYR A 108 -4.72 -20.18 -6.74
N GLN A 109 -3.47 -20.10 -6.28
CA GLN A 109 -2.42 -21.04 -6.68
C GLN A 109 -2.71 -22.47 -6.23
N SER A 110 -3.32 -22.65 -5.06
CA SER A 110 -3.83 -23.94 -4.58
C SER A 110 -4.86 -24.60 -5.52
N ARG A 111 -5.48 -23.82 -6.42
CA ARG A 111 -6.48 -24.25 -7.41
C ARG A 111 -5.98 -24.25 -8.84
N GLY A 112 -4.67 -24.08 -9.06
CA GLY A 112 -4.08 -24.05 -10.40
C GLY A 112 -4.26 -22.72 -11.15
N ILE A 113 -4.60 -21.65 -10.44
CA ILE A 113 -4.80 -20.29 -10.98
C ILE A 113 -3.59 -19.43 -10.59
N TYR A 114 -3.15 -18.50 -11.45
CA TYR A 114 -2.02 -17.60 -11.15
C TYR A 114 -0.71 -18.35 -10.83
N LEU A 115 -0.48 -19.52 -11.45
CA LEU A 115 0.68 -20.38 -11.16
C LEU A 115 2.02 -19.67 -11.38
N ASN A 116 2.10 -18.79 -12.38
CA ASN A 116 3.30 -18.02 -12.68
C ASN A 116 3.33 -16.63 -12.03
N ALA A 117 2.22 -16.22 -11.39
CA ALA A 117 2.14 -14.89 -10.81
C ALA A 117 3.10 -14.74 -9.64
N LYS A 118 3.62 -13.52 -9.48
CA LYS A 118 4.60 -13.15 -8.45
C LYS A 118 4.16 -11.93 -7.69
N VAL A 119 4.64 -11.79 -6.45
CA VAL A 119 4.35 -10.64 -5.60
C VAL A 119 5.65 -9.97 -5.16
N ALA A 120 5.79 -8.69 -5.50
CA ALA A 120 6.73 -7.79 -4.87
C ALA A 120 6.01 -6.97 -3.78
N PHE A 121 6.50 -7.00 -2.55
CA PHE A 121 5.98 -6.22 -1.44
C PHE A 121 6.85 -4.97 -1.21
N CYS A 122 6.26 -3.80 -1.41
CA CYS A 122 6.89 -2.49 -1.27
C CYS A 122 6.53 -1.86 0.07
N ILE A 123 7.54 -1.61 0.90
CA ILE A 123 7.41 -0.90 2.18
C ILE A 123 7.72 0.57 1.94
N HIS A 124 6.72 1.45 2.04
CA HIS A 124 6.94 2.89 2.02
C HIS A 124 7.19 3.44 3.43
N ASN A 125 6.54 2.85 4.44
CA ASN A 125 6.75 3.25 5.83
C ASN A 125 6.56 2.09 6.80
N ILE A 126 7.65 1.69 7.47
CA ILE A 126 7.68 0.59 8.44
C ILE A 126 6.88 0.86 9.72
N ALA A 127 6.57 2.12 10.03
CA ALA A 127 5.88 2.49 11.27
C ALA A 127 4.43 1.95 11.32
N TYR A 128 3.80 1.76 10.16
CA TYR A 128 2.42 1.26 10.05
C TYR A 128 2.43 -0.16 9.51
N GLN A 129 2.07 -1.13 10.35
CA GLN A 129 2.30 -2.56 10.06
C GLN A 129 1.03 -3.41 9.98
N GLY A 130 -0.15 -2.84 10.26
CA GLY A 130 -1.38 -3.61 10.41
C GLY A 130 -1.29 -4.59 11.57
N ARG A 131 -1.08 -4.06 12.80
CA ARG A 131 -1.03 -4.84 14.04
C ARG A 131 -2.44 -4.96 14.63
N PHE A 132 -3.07 -6.12 14.50
CA PHE A 132 -4.44 -6.39 14.99
C PHE A 132 -4.43 -7.43 16.12
N ALA A 133 -5.57 -7.63 16.79
CA ALA A 133 -5.62 -8.61 17.87
C ALA A 133 -5.40 -10.02 17.31
N PHE A 134 -4.71 -10.87 18.07
CA PHE A 134 -4.43 -12.23 17.61
C PHE A 134 -5.72 -13.04 17.35
N SER A 135 -6.79 -12.72 18.09
CA SER A 135 -8.13 -13.28 17.93
C SER A 135 -8.76 -13.01 16.56
N ASP A 136 -8.26 -12.01 15.83
CA ASP A 136 -8.92 -11.50 14.63
C ASP A 136 -8.50 -12.28 13.38
N PHE A 137 -7.46 -13.12 13.48
CA PHE A 137 -6.98 -13.95 12.36
C PHE A 137 -8.07 -14.72 11.59
N PRO A 138 -9.10 -15.34 12.25
CA PRO A 138 -10.18 -16.01 11.53
C PRO A 138 -10.97 -15.10 10.57
N LEU A 139 -11.05 -13.79 10.84
CA LEU A 139 -11.71 -12.80 9.98
C LEU A 139 -11.04 -12.68 8.61
N LEU A 140 -9.76 -13.04 8.51
CA LEU A 140 -9.02 -13.02 7.25
C LEU A 140 -9.42 -14.15 6.31
N ASN A 141 -10.15 -15.16 6.78
CA ASN A 141 -10.53 -16.36 6.01
C ASN A 141 -9.32 -17.07 5.36
N LEU A 142 -8.15 -16.98 5.97
CA LEU A 142 -6.94 -17.70 5.54
C LEU A 142 -6.82 -19.06 6.24
N PRO A 143 -6.23 -20.07 5.58
CA PRO A 143 -5.92 -21.34 6.24
C PRO A 143 -4.94 -21.16 7.41
N ASP A 144 -5.04 -22.04 8.40
CA ASP A 144 -4.24 -22.00 9.63
C ASP A 144 -2.73 -22.08 9.40
N GLU A 145 -2.28 -22.66 8.28
CA GLU A 145 -0.87 -22.74 7.90
C GLU A 145 -0.20 -21.35 7.78
N PHE A 146 -0.94 -20.31 7.40
CA PHE A 146 -0.43 -18.94 7.31
C PHE A 146 -0.30 -18.27 8.67
N ARG A 147 -0.93 -18.79 9.74
CA ARG A 147 -0.98 -18.13 11.05
C ARG A 147 0.41 -17.81 11.60
N GLY A 148 1.40 -18.67 11.35
CA GLY A 148 2.80 -18.44 11.76
C GLY A 148 3.44 -17.21 11.10
N SER A 149 3.05 -16.89 9.87
CA SER A 149 3.53 -15.70 9.15
C SER A 149 2.97 -14.42 9.76
N PHE A 150 1.77 -14.46 10.34
CA PHE A 150 1.16 -13.32 11.04
C PHE A 150 1.57 -13.18 12.50
N ASP A 151 1.95 -14.26 13.18
CA ASP A 151 2.22 -14.28 14.61
C ASP A 151 3.33 -13.30 14.99
N PHE A 152 3.05 -12.40 15.92
CA PHE A 152 3.93 -11.30 16.28
C PHE A 152 3.77 -10.94 17.76
N ILE A 153 4.89 -10.69 18.43
CA ILE A 153 4.92 -10.17 19.80
C ILE A 153 5.18 -8.67 19.71
N ASP A 154 4.14 -7.88 19.95
CA ASP A 154 4.22 -6.42 20.00
C ASP A 154 4.71 -5.96 21.36
N GLY A 155 5.51 -4.90 21.40
CA GLY A 155 5.84 -4.18 22.61
C GLY A 155 7.30 -4.26 23.05
N HIS A 156 8.24 -4.31 22.12
CA HIS A 156 9.65 -4.06 22.40
C HIS A 156 9.80 -2.71 23.11
N GLU A 157 10.42 -2.72 24.29
CA GLU A 157 10.60 -1.57 25.20
C GLU A 157 9.32 -0.89 25.72
N LYS A 158 8.13 -1.39 25.36
CA LYS A 158 6.85 -0.85 25.83
C LYS A 158 6.43 -1.52 27.15
N PRO A 159 5.69 -0.81 28.02
CA PRO A 159 5.18 -1.37 29.29
C PRO A 159 4.18 -2.52 29.08
N VAL A 160 3.57 -2.58 27.89
CA VAL A 160 2.61 -3.64 27.52
C VAL A 160 3.20 -4.43 26.36
N LYS A 161 3.48 -5.71 26.60
CA LYS A 161 3.77 -6.71 25.57
C LYS A 161 2.52 -7.53 25.30
N GLY A 162 2.25 -7.83 24.02
CA GLY A 162 1.06 -8.57 23.65
C GLY A 162 1.22 -9.35 22.35
N ARG A 163 0.63 -10.53 22.30
CA ARG A 163 0.52 -11.31 21.06
C ARG A 163 -0.49 -10.63 20.13
N LYS A 164 -0.11 -10.43 18.88
CA LYS A 164 -0.87 -9.75 17.83
C LYS A 164 -0.71 -10.53 16.52
N ILE A 165 -1.58 -10.25 15.55
CA ILE A 165 -1.26 -10.51 14.15
C ILE A 165 -0.60 -9.27 13.55
N ASN A 166 0.38 -9.45 12.68
CA ASN A 166 1.08 -8.39 11.98
C ASN A 166 1.04 -8.66 10.47
N TRP A 167 0.25 -7.87 9.76
CA TRP A 167 0.04 -8.05 8.32
C TRP A 167 1.30 -7.77 7.51
N MET A 168 2.05 -6.72 7.85
CA MET A 168 3.31 -6.41 7.16
C MET A 168 4.34 -7.52 7.31
N LYS A 169 4.45 -8.14 8.50
CA LYS A 169 5.28 -9.34 8.72
C LYS A 169 4.88 -10.47 7.77
N ALA A 170 3.58 -10.75 7.64
CA ALA A 170 3.11 -11.77 6.71
C ALA A 170 3.42 -11.41 5.25
N GLY A 171 3.21 -10.17 4.83
CA GLY A 171 3.56 -9.70 3.48
C GLY A 171 5.05 -9.84 3.17
N ILE A 172 5.92 -9.53 4.12
CA ILE A 172 7.38 -9.72 4.01
C ILE A 172 7.73 -11.20 3.82
N LEU A 173 7.16 -12.08 4.64
CA LEU A 173 7.46 -13.52 4.62
C LEU A 173 6.89 -14.24 3.40
N GLU A 174 5.71 -13.81 2.93
CA GLU A 174 4.97 -14.52 1.89
C GLU A 174 5.20 -13.98 0.48
N SER A 175 5.75 -12.78 0.31
CA SER A 175 6.09 -12.23 -1.00
C SER A 175 7.33 -12.87 -1.63
N ASP A 176 7.41 -12.85 -2.97
CA ASP A 176 8.59 -13.33 -3.69
C ASP A 176 9.76 -12.34 -3.59
N ARG A 177 9.46 -11.04 -3.39
CA ARG A 177 10.47 -10.00 -3.24
C ARG A 177 10.02 -8.87 -2.34
N VAL A 178 10.91 -8.40 -1.47
CA VAL A 178 10.67 -7.22 -0.63
C VAL A 178 11.49 -6.03 -1.14
N VAL A 179 10.84 -4.88 -1.33
CA VAL A 179 11.47 -3.63 -1.76
C VAL A 179 11.05 -2.46 -0.87
N THR A 180 11.82 -1.38 -0.90
CA THR A 180 11.49 -0.11 -0.23
C THR A 180 12.02 1.08 -1.02
N VAL A 181 11.74 2.29 -0.56
CA VAL A 181 11.86 3.56 -1.29
C VAL A 181 13.23 4.23 -1.24
N SER A 182 14.23 3.59 -0.65
CA SER A 182 15.61 4.11 -0.60
C SER A 182 16.61 3.03 -0.21
N PRO A 183 17.79 2.94 -0.86
CA PRO A 183 18.86 2.04 -0.45
C PRO A 183 19.30 2.23 1.00
N TYR A 184 19.39 3.47 1.47
CA TYR A 184 19.78 3.75 2.85
C TYR A 184 18.69 3.36 3.83
N TYR A 185 17.43 3.64 3.50
CA TYR A 185 16.31 3.21 4.33
C TYR A 185 16.27 1.69 4.47
N ALA A 186 16.53 0.94 3.39
CA ALA A 186 16.66 -0.51 3.46
C ALA A 186 17.73 -0.98 4.46
N GLN A 187 18.88 -0.27 4.55
CA GLN A 187 19.93 -0.54 5.53
C GLN A 187 19.49 -0.20 6.95
N GLU A 188 18.79 0.92 7.14
CA GLU A 188 18.23 1.30 8.44
C GLU A 188 17.25 0.24 8.95
N LEU A 189 16.32 -0.21 8.11
CA LEU A 189 15.29 -1.17 8.50
C LEU A 189 15.85 -2.49 9.01
N VAL A 190 17.02 -2.91 8.52
CA VAL A 190 17.68 -4.16 8.92
C VAL A 190 18.75 -3.98 9.99
N SER A 191 19.08 -2.74 10.39
CA SER A 191 20.23 -2.50 11.28
C SER A 191 19.89 -2.67 12.76
N ALA A 192 18.67 -2.33 13.16
CA ALA A 192 18.25 -2.39 14.56
C ALA A 192 16.73 -2.50 14.72
N VAL A 193 16.32 -2.99 15.89
CA VAL A 193 14.92 -3.25 16.25
C VAL A 193 14.05 -2.00 16.29
N ASP A 194 14.59 -0.87 16.75
CA ASP A 194 13.92 0.44 16.74
C ASP A 194 13.73 0.97 15.32
N LYS A 195 14.73 0.76 14.45
CA LYS A 195 14.71 1.21 13.04
C LYS A 195 13.77 0.39 12.18
N GLY A 196 13.80 -0.94 12.32
CA GLY A 196 12.87 -1.85 11.66
C GLY A 196 11.53 -1.96 12.37
N VAL A 197 11.33 -1.24 13.48
CA VAL A 197 10.12 -1.26 14.32
C VAL A 197 9.67 -2.70 14.57
N GLU A 198 10.59 -3.50 15.14
CA GLU A 198 10.42 -4.92 15.51
C GLU A 198 10.33 -5.91 14.33
N LEU A 199 10.50 -5.46 13.08
CA LEU A 199 10.54 -6.31 11.89
C LEU A 199 11.94 -6.48 11.30
N ASP A 200 12.96 -5.88 11.91
CA ASP A 200 14.36 -5.92 11.48
C ASP A 200 14.88 -7.35 11.26
N ASN A 201 14.56 -8.25 12.20
CA ASN A 201 14.92 -9.67 12.10
C ASN A 201 14.28 -10.38 10.91
N VAL A 202 13.03 -10.05 10.59
CA VAL A 202 12.28 -10.66 9.49
C VAL A 202 12.87 -10.16 8.17
N LEU A 203 13.12 -8.86 8.07
CA LEU A 203 13.70 -8.22 6.89
C LEU A 203 15.12 -8.71 6.58
N ARG A 204 15.95 -8.98 7.60
CA ARG A 204 17.27 -9.61 7.41
C ARG A 204 17.18 -10.98 6.76
N LYS A 205 16.13 -11.76 7.06
CA LYS A 205 15.96 -13.12 6.52
C LYS A 205 15.49 -13.13 5.06
N THR A 206 14.71 -12.13 4.65
CA THR A 206 14.09 -12.09 3.31
C THR A 206 14.86 -11.24 2.30
N SER A 207 15.86 -10.48 2.73
CA SER A 207 16.62 -9.51 1.91
C SER A 207 15.75 -8.42 1.30
N ILE A 208 15.96 -7.18 1.74
CA ILE A 208 15.24 -5.99 1.27
C ILE A 208 16.10 -5.18 0.31
N THR A 209 15.50 -4.66 -0.76
CA THR A 209 16.18 -3.76 -1.70
C THR A 209 15.52 -2.39 -1.75
N GLY A 210 16.33 -1.36 -1.59
CA GLY A 210 15.89 0.02 -1.68
C GLY A 210 16.06 0.58 -3.08
N ILE A 211 15.03 1.26 -3.59
CA ILE A 211 15.01 1.96 -4.87
C ILE A 211 14.48 3.37 -4.60
N VAL A 212 15.27 4.39 -4.94
CA VAL A 212 14.92 5.79 -4.67
C VAL A 212 13.68 6.19 -5.48
N ASN A 213 12.68 6.78 -4.83
CA ASN A 213 11.51 7.33 -5.51
C ASN A 213 11.88 8.47 -6.46
N GLY A 214 11.22 8.52 -7.62
CA GLY A 214 11.18 9.70 -8.48
C GLY A 214 10.15 10.74 -8.00
N MET A 215 9.92 11.76 -8.83
CA MET A 215 8.94 12.81 -8.60
C MET A 215 8.24 13.20 -9.92
N ASP A 216 6.97 13.61 -9.88
CA ASP A 216 6.27 14.16 -11.06
C ASP A 216 6.78 15.57 -11.36
N THR A 217 7.62 15.69 -12.39
CA THR A 217 8.20 16.95 -12.85
C THR A 217 7.26 17.78 -13.73
N GLN A 218 6.04 17.30 -14.02
CA GLN A 218 4.99 18.13 -14.64
C GLN A 218 4.21 18.91 -13.59
N GLU A 219 3.96 18.28 -12.44
CA GLU A 219 3.28 18.94 -11.32
C GLU A 219 4.25 19.81 -10.52
N TRP A 220 5.43 19.29 -10.18
CA TRP A 220 6.43 19.97 -9.36
C TRP A 220 7.57 20.50 -10.22
N ASN A 221 7.36 21.66 -10.82
CA ASN A 221 8.38 22.34 -11.64
C ASN A 221 8.34 23.85 -11.43
N PRO A 222 9.39 24.47 -10.88
CA PRO A 222 9.40 25.90 -10.59
C PRO A 222 9.28 26.79 -11.84
N ALA A 223 9.59 26.27 -13.02
CA ALA A 223 9.46 27.00 -14.28
C ALA A 223 8.02 27.04 -14.80
N THR A 224 7.17 26.10 -14.38
CA THR A 224 5.79 25.94 -14.89
C THR A 224 4.75 25.74 -13.78
N ASP A 225 5.13 25.99 -12.53
CA ASP A 225 4.26 25.88 -11.36
C ASP A 225 2.97 26.68 -11.62
N LYS A 226 1.85 26.40 -10.95
CA LYS A 226 0.60 27.15 -11.15
C LYS A 226 0.23 28.03 -9.96
N TYR A 227 0.95 27.88 -8.85
CA TYR A 227 0.63 28.49 -7.56
C TYR A 227 1.61 29.59 -7.16
N THR A 228 2.83 29.59 -7.71
CA THR A 228 3.81 30.67 -7.47
C THR A 228 3.63 31.83 -8.44
N ASP A 229 3.77 33.08 -8.00
CA ASP A 229 3.65 34.22 -8.91
C ASP A 229 4.86 34.39 -9.83
N VAL A 230 6.05 34.04 -9.32
CA VAL A 230 7.31 34.12 -10.05
C VAL A 230 7.81 32.73 -10.41
N LYS A 231 8.01 32.49 -11.71
CA LYS A 231 8.61 31.25 -12.22
C LYS A 231 10.12 31.39 -12.29
N TYR A 232 10.81 30.28 -12.08
CA TYR A 232 12.26 30.27 -12.12
C TYR A 232 12.83 28.94 -12.57
N ASP A 233 14.06 29.01 -13.03
CA ASP A 233 14.91 27.88 -13.35
C ASP A 233 16.28 28.04 -12.65
N ILE A 234 17.24 27.21 -13.02
CA ILE A 234 18.58 27.23 -12.41
C ILE A 234 19.33 28.56 -12.65
N THR A 235 18.99 29.32 -13.69
CA THR A 235 19.69 30.57 -14.05
C THR A 235 19.09 31.78 -13.36
N THR A 236 17.80 31.72 -12.99
CA THR A 236 17.02 32.84 -12.42
C THR A 236 16.69 32.65 -10.93
N VAL A 237 17.08 31.50 -10.35
CA VAL A 237 16.74 31.09 -8.97
C VAL A 237 17.12 32.13 -7.91
N MET A 238 18.25 32.82 -8.08
CA MET A 238 18.77 33.77 -7.08
C MET A 238 17.97 35.06 -7.02
N ASP A 239 17.30 35.45 -8.12
CA ASP A 239 16.45 36.64 -8.17
C ASP A 239 15.01 36.30 -7.80
N ALA A 240 14.52 35.14 -8.25
CA ALA A 240 13.14 34.75 -8.06
C ALA A 240 12.81 34.22 -6.65
N LYS A 241 13.69 33.41 -6.04
CA LYS A 241 13.39 32.83 -4.72
C LYS A 241 13.25 33.84 -3.59
N PRO A 242 14.03 34.95 -3.54
CA PRO A 242 13.80 36.02 -2.57
C PRO A 242 12.38 36.62 -2.67
N LEU A 243 11.91 36.91 -3.88
CA LEU A 243 10.56 37.44 -4.11
C LEU A 243 9.47 36.44 -3.65
N LEU A 244 9.65 35.15 -3.98
CA LEU A 244 8.74 34.11 -3.50
C LEU A 244 8.77 33.96 -1.98
N LYS A 245 9.94 34.16 -1.36
CA LYS A 245 10.10 34.13 0.10
C LYS A 245 9.37 35.31 0.75
N GLU A 246 9.50 36.52 0.21
CA GLU A 246 8.77 37.70 0.70
C GLU A 246 7.26 37.51 0.58
N ALA A 247 6.78 36.98 -0.55
CA ALA A 247 5.36 36.66 -0.75
C ALA A 247 4.88 35.62 0.28
N LEU A 248 5.68 34.58 0.54
CA LEU A 248 5.36 33.59 1.56
C LEU A 248 5.34 34.20 2.97
N GLN A 249 6.34 35.01 3.33
CA GLN A 249 6.39 35.70 4.63
C GLN A 249 5.17 36.59 4.83
N ALA A 250 4.79 37.38 3.82
CA ALA A 250 3.58 38.19 3.87
C ALA A 250 2.30 37.34 4.02
N ALA A 251 2.24 36.17 3.39
CA ALA A 251 1.08 35.28 3.46
C ALA A 251 0.92 34.57 4.82
N VAL A 252 2.01 34.36 5.57
CA VAL A 252 1.99 33.65 6.85
C VAL A 252 2.14 34.55 8.08
N GLY A 253 2.43 35.84 7.90
CA GLY A 253 2.68 36.81 8.96
C GLY A 253 4.05 36.67 9.61
#